data_AF-A0A6C0KBH6-F1
#
_entry.id   AF-A0A6C0KBH6-F1
#
_cell.length_a   1.000
_cell.length_b   1.000
_cell.length_c   1.000
_cell.angle_alpha   90.00
_cell.angle_beta   90.00
_cell.angle_gamma   90.00
#
_symmetry.space_group_name_H-M   'P 1'
#
loop_
_entity.id
_entity.type
_entity.pdbx_description
1 polymer ?
#
loop_
_entity_poly.entity_id
_entity_poly.type
_entity_poly.pdbx_seq_one_letter_code
_entity_poly.pdbx_strand_id
1 'polypeptide(L)'
;MPRKVDNVDPFLMNIVYKRERQSHRQDRTFEFFYEQCKRRVSCRVELNQSECIYIVPGFATGMPIFDPKIIAKKLHRKFTRDGFLATMMDDKMIYLNWSQAGLEQADKAQRKKKSAQAHDEVSKQRKETKRLKKKWGL
;
A
#
# COMPACT_ATOMS: atom_id res chain seq x y z
N MET A 1 -36.38 14.69 12.73
CA MET A 1 -36.00 14.63 14.17
C MET A 1 -34.84 13.67 14.32
N PRO A 2 -33.71 14.05 14.95
CA PRO A 2 -32.65 13.09 15.24
C PRO A 2 -33.15 12.14 16.34
N ARG A 3 -33.00 10.82 16.13
CA ARG A 3 -33.31 9.84 17.18
C ARG A 3 -32.35 10.09 18.34
N LYS A 4 -32.88 10.43 19.51
CA LYS A 4 -32.11 10.38 20.75
C LYS A 4 -31.67 8.94 20.95
N VAL A 5 -30.37 8.70 20.91
CA VAL A 5 -29.78 7.39 21.22
C VAL A 5 -29.65 7.33 22.74
N ASP A 6 -30.80 7.28 23.42
CA ASP A 6 -30.85 7.17 24.87
C ASP A 6 -30.73 5.67 25.21
N ASN A 7 -29.76 5.34 26.06
CA ASN A 7 -29.30 4.00 26.48
C ASN A 7 -28.50 3.17 25.46
N VAL A 8 -27.31 3.63 25.11
CA VAL A 8 -26.24 2.69 24.72
C VAL A 8 -25.62 2.12 25.99
N ASP A 9 -25.59 0.80 26.11
CA ASP A 9 -24.93 0.09 27.22
C ASP A 9 -23.52 0.67 27.49
N PRO A 10 -23.21 1.11 28.73
CA PRO A 10 -21.88 1.59 29.11
C PRO A 10 -20.73 0.65 28.68
N PHE A 11 -20.96 -0.66 28.65
CA PHE A 11 -19.99 -1.63 28.16
C PHE A 11 -19.69 -1.46 26.67
N LEU A 12 -20.74 -1.30 25.84
CA LEU A 12 -20.60 -1.07 24.41
C LEU A 12 -19.89 0.25 24.12
N MET A 13 -20.23 1.32 24.83
CA MET A 13 -19.54 2.62 24.69
C MET A 13 -18.04 2.50 25.01
N ASN A 14 -17.69 1.74 26.05
CA ASN A 14 -16.28 1.50 26.39
C ASN A 14 -15.53 0.70 25.30
N ILE A 15 -16.18 -0.28 24.66
CA ILE A 15 -15.59 -1.02 23.53
C ILE A 15 -15.34 -0.11 22.34
N VAL A 16 -16.34 0.71 21.96
CA VAL A 16 -16.20 1.67 20.85
C VAL A 16 -15.09 2.65 21.14
N TYR A 17 -15.07 3.25 22.34
CA TYR A 17 -14.01 4.16 22.77
C TYR A 17 -12.61 3.52 22.72
N LYS A 18 -12.47 2.27 23.19
CA LYS A 18 -11.20 1.53 23.10
C LYS A 18 -10.75 1.31 21.66
N ARG A 19 -11.67 0.97 20.75
CA ARG A 19 -11.38 0.80 19.32
C ARG A 19 -10.96 2.10 18.66
N GLU A 20 -11.68 3.20 18.91
CA GLU A 20 -11.30 4.52 18.40
C GLU A 20 -9.92 4.92 18.89
N ARG A 21 -9.64 4.77 20.19
CA ARG A 21 -8.33 5.08 20.76
C ARG A 21 -7.22 4.23 20.14
N GLN A 22 -7.49 2.96 19.84
CA GLN A 22 -6.55 2.08 19.16
C GLN A 22 -6.29 2.53 17.71
N SER A 23 -7.34 2.92 16.97
CA SER A 23 -7.20 3.47 15.61
C SER A 23 -6.33 4.72 15.60
N HIS A 24 -6.63 5.69 16.46
CA HIS A 24 -5.85 6.93 16.57
C HIS A 24 -4.37 6.67 16.87
N ARG A 25 -4.07 5.67 17.72
CA ARG A 25 -2.69 5.25 18.01
C ARG A 25 -2.00 4.68 16.77
N GLN A 26 -2.67 3.85 15.99
CA GLN A 26 -2.13 3.28 14.76
C GLN A 26 -1.89 4.35 13.70
N ASP A 27 -2.80 5.30 13.57
CA ASP A 27 -2.68 6.40 12.60
C ASP A 27 -1.52 7.33 12.96
N ARG A 28 -1.38 7.70 14.24
CA ARG A 28 -0.19 8.42 14.74
C ARG A 28 1.10 7.66 14.48
N THR A 29 1.08 6.33 14.61
CA THR A 29 2.25 5.49 14.34
C THR A 29 2.63 5.49 12.88
N PHE A 30 1.65 5.37 12.01
CA PHE A 30 1.86 5.47 10.58
C PHE A 30 2.41 6.85 10.18
N GLU A 31 1.79 7.93 10.67
CA GLU A 31 2.18 9.30 10.35
C GLU A 31 3.63 9.58 10.78
N PHE A 32 4.00 9.11 11.97
CA PHE A 32 5.37 9.22 12.47
C PHE A 32 6.40 8.63 11.50
N PHE A 33 6.20 7.38 11.06
CA PHE A 33 7.14 6.73 10.13
C PHE A 33 7.09 7.33 8.73
N TYR A 34 5.94 7.80 8.30
CA TYR A 34 5.78 8.47 7.02
C TYR A 34 6.58 9.78 6.98
N GLU A 35 6.49 10.60 8.03
CA GLU A 35 7.28 11.82 8.18
C GLU A 35 8.79 11.55 8.27
N GLN A 36 9.21 10.51 9.00
CA GLN A 36 10.62 10.08 9.03
C GLN A 36 11.12 9.70 7.63
N CYS A 37 10.29 9.01 6.86
CA CYS A 37 10.63 8.61 5.50
C CYS A 37 10.70 9.83 4.57
N LYS A 38 9.77 10.78 4.66
CA LYS A 38 9.83 12.05 3.90
C LYS A 38 11.11 12.82 4.20
N ARG A 39 11.47 12.99 5.48
CA ARG A 39 12.71 13.66 5.88
C ARG A 39 13.93 12.99 5.24
N ARG A 40 13.97 11.65 5.24
CA ARG A 40 15.04 10.90 4.60
C ARG A 40 15.08 11.14 3.08
N VAL A 41 13.93 11.21 2.40
CA VAL A 41 13.85 11.56 0.98
C VAL A 41 14.37 12.98 0.76
N SER A 42 13.94 13.97 1.55
CA SER A 42 14.42 15.36 1.46
C SER A 42 15.93 15.45 1.59
N CYS A 43 16.53 14.81 2.61
CA CYS A 43 17.98 14.77 2.76
C CYS A 43 18.69 14.11 1.57
N ARG A 44 18.07 13.13 0.90
CA ARG A 44 18.65 12.48 -0.29
C ARG A 44 18.57 13.38 -1.51
N VAL A 45 17.49 14.12 -1.66
CA VAL A 45 17.33 15.13 -2.71
C VAL A 45 18.38 16.23 -2.57
N GLU A 46 18.63 16.71 -1.35
CA GLU A 46 19.71 17.68 -1.07
C GLU A 46 21.10 17.17 -1.47
N LEU A 47 21.30 15.84 -1.45
CA LEU A 47 22.52 15.17 -1.89
C LEU A 47 22.51 14.78 -3.38
N ASN A 48 21.57 15.32 -4.17
CA ASN A 48 21.36 15.00 -5.60
C ASN A 48 21.13 13.50 -5.88
N GLN A 49 20.61 12.76 -4.90
CA GLN A 49 20.21 11.37 -5.07
C GLN A 49 18.72 11.29 -5.41
N SER A 50 18.37 10.34 -6.26
CA SER A 50 16.99 10.13 -6.74
C SER A 50 16.37 8.82 -6.23
N GLU A 51 17.05 8.17 -5.30
CA GLU A 51 16.62 6.92 -4.69
C GLU A 51 16.96 6.86 -3.20
N CYS A 52 16.20 6.07 -2.46
CA CYS A 52 16.53 5.76 -1.08
C CYS A 52 15.94 4.40 -0.65
N ILE A 53 16.58 3.82 0.35
CA ILE A 53 16.05 2.66 1.07
C ILE A 53 15.63 3.12 2.46
N TYR A 54 14.42 2.72 2.85
CA TYR A 54 13.84 2.93 4.17
C TYR A 54 13.52 1.58 4.82
N ILE A 55 13.99 1.41 6.05
CA ILE A 55 13.77 0.21 6.85
C ILE A 55 12.90 0.61 8.03
N VAL A 56 11.72 0.01 8.15
CA VAL A 56 10.84 0.25 9.30
C VAL A 56 11.47 -0.39 10.53
N PRO A 57 11.77 0.38 11.59
CA PRO A 57 12.38 -0.18 12.79
C PRO A 57 11.39 -1.11 13.51
N GLY A 58 11.91 -2.11 14.22
CA GLY A 58 11.08 -3.07 14.97
C GLY A 58 10.36 -2.46 16.17
N PHE A 59 10.89 -1.36 16.71
CA PHE A 59 10.28 -0.58 17.80
C PHE A 59 10.70 0.88 17.67
N ALA A 60 9.92 1.80 18.25
CA ALA A 60 10.26 3.21 18.32
C ALA A 60 9.87 3.76 19.70
N THR A 61 10.77 4.54 20.31
CA THR A 61 10.54 5.14 21.63
C THR A 61 9.36 6.11 21.57
N GLY A 62 8.47 6.05 22.56
CA GLY A 62 7.27 6.89 22.62
C GLY A 62 6.13 6.45 21.72
N MET A 63 6.28 5.33 20.99
CA MET A 63 5.25 4.78 20.12
C MET A 63 4.61 3.53 20.74
N PRO A 64 3.31 3.26 20.48
CA PRO A 64 2.68 2.02 20.90
C PRO A 64 3.30 0.82 20.18
N ILE A 65 3.02 -0.39 20.66
CA ILE A 65 3.42 -1.62 19.95
C ILE A 65 2.74 -1.65 18.57
N PHE A 66 3.52 -1.89 17.52
CA PHE A 66 3.06 -1.98 16.14
C PHE A 66 3.74 -3.15 15.41
N ASP A 67 3.12 -3.61 14.32
CA ASP A 67 3.75 -4.56 13.43
C ASP A 67 4.49 -3.80 12.31
N PRO A 68 5.84 -3.86 12.26
CA PRO A 68 6.61 -3.18 11.23
C PRO A 68 6.26 -3.63 9.81
N LYS A 69 5.79 -4.86 9.61
CA LYS A 69 5.38 -5.37 8.29
C LYS A 69 4.13 -4.66 7.77
N ILE A 70 3.16 -4.45 8.66
CA ILE A 70 1.92 -3.73 8.33
C ILE A 70 2.24 -2.27 8.01
N ILE A 71 3.10 -1.64 8.80
CA ILE A 71 3.54 -0.27 8.56
C ILE A 71 4.27 -0.16 7.21
N ALA A 72 5.22 -1.07 6.93
CA ALA A 72 5.96 -1.06 5.67
C ALA A 72 5.03 -1.19 4.46
N LYS A 73 4.04 -2.09 4.52
CA LYS A 73 3.02 -2.25 3.47
C LYS A 73 2.14 -1.01 3.31
N LYS A 74 1.77 -0.33 4.41
CA LYS A 74 1.01 0.93 4.36
C LYS A 74 1.85 2.04 3.72
N LEU A 75 3.12 2.18 4.11
CA LEU A 75 4.04 3.17 3.56
C LEU A 75 4.25 2.95 2.06
N HIS A 76 4.51 1.71 1.64
CA HIS A 76 4.63 1.36 0.23
C HIS A 76 3.41 1.81 -0.58
N ARG A 77 2.19 1.48 -0.12
CA ARG A 77 0.94 1.92 -0.78
C ARG A 77 0.82 3.43 -0.83
N LYS A 78 1.17 4.13 0.25
CA LYS A 78 1.12 5.59 0.33
C LYS A 78 2.08 6.23 -0.67
N PHE A 79 3.35 5.83 -0.68
CA PHE A 79 4.36 6.36 -1.60
C PHE A 79 4.06 6.02 -3.06
N THR A 80 3.55 4.81 -3.34
CA THR A 80 3.10 4.46 -4.71
C THR A 80 1.99 5.42 -5.17
N ARG A 81 1.02 5.73 -4.30
CA ARG A 81 -0.07 6.67 -4.61
C ARG A 81 0.44 8.10 -4.77
N ASP A 82 1.48 8.48 -4.04
CA ASP A 82 2.08 9.81 -4.11
C ASP A 82 2.99 9.97 -5.35
N GLY A 83 3.14 8.94 -6.18
CA GLY A 83 3.86 9.00 -7.47
C GLY A 83 5.30 8.48 -7.44
N PHE A 84 5.75 7.94 -6.32
CA PHE A 84 7.07 7.31 -6.22
C PHE A 84 7.06 5.91 -6.82
N LEU A 85 8.18 5.51 -7.41
CA LEU A 85 8.47 4.10 -7.67
C LEU A 85 8.84 3.44 -6.34
N ALA A 86 7.83 2.93 -5.62
CA ALA A 86 8.00 2.18 -4.39
C ALA A 86 8.07 0.67 -4.69
N THR A 87 9.03 -0.02 -4.10
CA THR A 87 9.16 -1.49 -4.19
C THR A 87 9.48 -2.07 -2.82
N MET A 88 8.76 -3.13 -2.43
CA MET A 88 9.10 -3.90 -1.24
C MET A 88 10.31 -4.80 -1.55
N MET A 89 11.41 -4.61 -0.84
CA MET A 89 12.59 -5.49 -0.96
C MET A 89 12.52 -6.67 0.03
N ASP A 90 11.99 -6.41 1.22
CA ASP A 90 11.77 -7.37 2.29
C ASP A 90 10.53 -6.94 3.07
N ASP A 91 10.07 -7.75 4.03
CA ASP A 91 8.87 -7.53 4.81
C ASP A 91 8.84 -6.18 5.55
N LYS A 92 10.02 -5.60 5.85
CA LYS A 92 10.18 -4.33 6.58
C LYS A 92 10.94 -3.27 5.79
N MET A 93 11.33 -3.56 4.56
CA MET A 93 12.22 -2.71 3.76
C MET A 93 11.53 -2.24 2.49
N ILE A 94 11.58 -0.92 2.27
CA ILE A 94 10.99 -0.25 1.12
C ILE A 94 12.10 0.48 0.38
N TYR A 95 12.21 0.19 -0.91
CA TYR A 95 12.97 0.98 -1.86
C TYR A 95 12.06 2.03 -2.49
N LEU A 96 12.54 3.27 -2.53
CA LEU A 96 11.86 4.40 -3.14
C LEU A 96 12.77 5.00 -4.20
N ASN A 97 12.22 5.23 -5.38
CA ASN A 97 12.90 5.92 -6.47
C ASN A 97 11.95 6.96 -7.08
N TRP A 98 12.47 8.15 -7.34
CA TRP A 98 11.75 9.27 -7.96
C TRP A 98 12.51 9.86 -9.15
N SER A 99 13.48 9.11 -9.70
CA SER A 99 14.12 9.45 -10.96
C SER A 99 13.14 9.31 -12.12
N GLN A 100 13.23 10.22 -13.10
CA GLN A 100 12.41 10.16 -14.31
C GLN A 100 12.64 8.85 -15.09
N ALA A 101 13.90 8.42 -15.21
CA ALA A 101 14.25 7.18 -15.89
C ALA A 101 13.61 5.95 -15.21
N GLY A 102 13.63 5.89 -13.87
CA GLY A 102 13.01 4.81 -13.10
C GLY A 102 11.50 4.76 -13.27
N LEU A 103 10.83 5.91 -13.21
CA LEU A 103 9.39 6.04 -13.40
C LEU A 103 8.95 5.60 -14.81
N GLU A 104 9.66 6.05 -15.86
CA GLU A 104 9.36 5.64 -17.23
C GLU A 104 9.52 4.13 -17.46
N GLN A 105 10.54 3.53 -16.85
CA GLN A 105 10.77 2.08 -16.94
C GLN A 105 9.64 1.31 -16.24
N ALA A 106 9.19 1.77 -15.08
CA ALA A 106 8.09 1.17 -14.35
C ALA A 106 6.78 1.23 -15.16
N ASP A 107 6.49 2.38 -15.79
CA ASP A 107 5.31 2.54 -16.66
C ASP A 107 5.35 1.61 -17.86
N LYS A 108 6.50 1.52 -18.54
CA LYS A 108 6.71 0.59 -19.66
C LYS A 108 6.49 -0.86 -19.22
N ALA A 109 7.01 -1.24 -18.06
CA ALA A 109 6.83 -2.58 -17.49
C ALA A 109 5.37 -2.89 -17.15
N GLN A 110 4.63 -1.92 -16.58
CA GLN A 110 3.21 -2.06 -16.29
C GLN A 110 2.37 -2.22 -17.55
N ARG A 111 2.63 -1.42 -18.58
CA ARG A 111 1.94 -1.51 -19.88
C ARG A 111 2.14 -2.89 -20.53
N LYS A 112 3.37 -3.42 -20.51
CA LYS A 112 3.68 -4.77 -21.01
C LYS A 112 2.96 -5.87 -20.23
N LYS A 113 2.88 -5.76 -18.90
CA LYS A 113 2.14 -6.74 -18.07
C LYS A 113 0.64 -6.73 -18.40
N LYS A 114 0.03 -5.55 -18.53
CA LYS A 114 -1.39 -5.41 -18.88
C LYS A 114 -1.70 -5.97 -20.27
N SER A 115 -0.85 -5.68 -21.27
CA SER A 115 -1.06 -6.22 -22.62
C SER A 115 -0.89 -7.74 -22.68
N ALA A 116 0.07 -8.31 -21.94
CA ALA A 116 0.26 -9.75 -21.84
C ALA A 116 -0.94 -10.46 -21.16
N GLN A 117 -1.47 -9.88 -20.08
CA GLN A 117 -2.67 -10.38 -19.39
C GLN A 117 -3.90 -10.36 -20.31
N ALA A 118 -4.14 -9.24 -21.00
CA ALA A 118 -5.24 -9.12 -21.95
C ALA A 118 -5.13 -10.16 -23.09
N HIS A 119 -3.92 -10.39 -23.60
CA HIS A 119 -3.70 -11.40 -24.64
C HIS A 119 -3.96 -12.83 -24.13
N ASP A 120 -3.51 -13.18 -22.92
CA ASP A 120 -3.77 -14.49 -22.32
C ASP A 120 -5.27 -14.74 -22.09
N GLU A 121 -5.99 -13.72 -21.63
CA GLU A 121 -7.43 -13.77 -21.40
C GLU A 121 -8.23 -13.97 -22.70
N VAL A 122 -7.87 -13.24 -23.76
CA VAL A 122 -8.45 -13.43 -25.10
C VAL A 122 -8.16 -14.83 -25.64
N SER A 123 -6.95 -15.37 -25.39
CA SER A 123 -6.58 -16.75 -25.75
C SER A 123 -7.45 -17.78 -25.04
N LYS A 124 -7.71 -17.63 -23.74
CA LYS A 124 -8.56 -18.52 -22.96
C LYS A 124 -10.01 -18.49 -23.44
N GLN A 125 -10.57 -17.31 -23.65
CA GLN A 125 -11.94 -17.13 -24.18
C GLN A 125 -12.10 -17.77 -25.57
N ARG A 126 -11.11 -17.61 -26.46
CA ARG A 126 -11.11 -18.28 -27.79
C ARG A 126 -11.08 -19.81 -27.68
N LYS A 127 -10.35 -20.38 -26.72
CA LYS A 127 -10.32 -21.83 -26.50
C LYS A 127 -11.64 -22.35 -25.93
N GLU A 128 -12.22 -21.62 -24.98
CA GLU A 128 -13.48 -21.96 -24.33
C GLU A 128 -14.66 -21.88 -25.31
N THR A 129 -14.75 -20.82 -26.11
CA THR A 129 -15.77 -20.70 -27.17
C THR A 129 -15.67 -21.81 -28.20
N LYS A 130 -14.44 -22.19 -28.63
CA LYS A 130 -14.23 -23.35 -29.52
C LYS A 130 -14.68 -24.67 -28.88
N ARG A 131 -14.42 -24.87 -27.58
CA ARG A 131 -14.88 -26.06 -26.83
C ARG A 131 -16.40 -26.11 -26.72
N LEU A 132 -17.05 -24.99 -26.45
CA LEU A 132 -18.52 -24.92 -26.41
C LEU A 132 -19.12 -25.27 -27.78
N LYS A 133 -18.65 -24.64 -28.87
CA LYS A 133 -19.14 -24.94 -30.22
C LYS A 133 -19.04 -26.44 -30.54
N LYS A 134 -17.87 -27.04 -30.25
CA LYS A 134 -17.65 -28.47 -30.40
C LYS A 134 -18.59 -29.32 -29.52
N LYS A 135 -18.88 -28.91 -28.28
CA LYS A 135 -19.78 -29.62 -27.35
C LYS A 135 -21.24 -29.61 -27.83
N TRP A 136 -21.67 -28.51 -28.44
CA TRP A 136 -23.06 -28.31 -28.89
C TRP A 136 -23.30 -28.68 -30.36
N GLY A 137 -22.31 -29.22 -31.07
CA GLY A 137 -22.45 -29.66 -32.46
C GLY A 137 -22.64 -28.53 -33.49
N LEU A 138 -22.21 -27.30 -33.16
CA LEU A 138 -22.25 -26.09 -33.98
C LEU A 138 -20.93 -25.81 -34.70
#